data_AF-A0A7S1V949-F1
#
_entry.id   AF-A0A7S1V949-F1
#
_cell.length_a   1.000
_cell.length_b   1.000
_cell.length_c   1.000
_cell.angle_alpha   90.00
_cell.angle_beta   90.00
_cell.angle_gamma   90.00
#
_symmetry.space_group_name_H-M   'P 1'
#
loop_
_entity.id
_entity.type
_entity.pdbx_description
1 polymer ?
#
loop_
_entity_poly.entity_id
_entity_poly.type
_entity_poly.pdbx_seq_one_letter_code
_entity_poly.pdbx_strand_id
1 'polypeptide(L)'
;FSPRLGAQAVQDETTFDAPRLLARGPALERTAPSSSLAYSRASGDTNPIHTSTIFARIASLPAPIVHGAWTAATARSIVAQFGADSEEGRVRSFSASFLAPVRHGALLRSSLLHSGMRGGSRVLVVETRQVEEDGGETLVLRGTAEVAEPRTAFVFTGQGSQSTGMGMELFERSPAARAVWLEADSHLRQKFGFSIIDVVRRNPPQLTVHFGGVAGAAMRRNYMEMKYERVDGDGVIQHLPLFPTVTARSRSYTFVAPGGLLSATQFTQPALVLMERAAYADLVASGVAPPDVPFAGHSLGEYAALAAIGKVLPTAVLAEVVFYRGMTMQVAVPRDADGSSDYGMVAASPARVGRSFGQTGLEETVAAVQAARSRQDRSETEPLLQIVNFNIDGEQYVVAGDLVSLQALTNVLDSRVRRPTGDAATALADAVHAAEAAGR
;
A
#
# COMPACT_ATOMS: atom_id res chain seq x y z
N PHE A 1 -44.73 -7.97 6.83
CA PHE A 1 -43.51 -8.72 7.13
C PHE A 1 -42.31 -7.89 6.67
N SER A 2 -41.70 -7.13 7.59
CA SER A 2 -40.46 -6.39 7.31
C SER A 2 -39.32 -7.37 7.05
N PRO A 3 -38.47 -7.15 6.02
CA PRO A 3 -37.27 -7.94 5.86
C PRO A 3 -36.32 -7.62 7.01
N ARG A 4 -35.90 -8.66 7.72
CA ARG A 4 -35.00 -8.56 8.86
C ARG A 4 -33.59 -8.21 8.38
N LEU A 5 -33.02 -7.27 9.11
CA LEU A 5 -31.61 -6.94 9.23
C LEU A 5 -30.72 -8.20 9.20
N GLY A 6 -30.08 -8.38 8.06
CA GLY A 6 -28.95 -9.26 7.85
C GLY A 6 -28.25 -8.71 6.63
N ALA A 7 -27.38 -7.72 6.83
CA ALA A 7 -26.45 -7.34 5.79
C ALA A 7 -25.60 -8.60 5.53
N GLN A 8 -25.94 -9.36 4.48
CA GLN A 8 -24.91 -10.08 3.75
C GLN A 8 -23.84 -9.04 3.48
N ALA A 9 -22.57 -9.39 3.71
CA ALA A 9 -21.48 -8.61 3.15
C ALA A 9 -21.63 -8.68 1.63
N VAL A 10 -22.48 -7.80 1.09
CA VAL A 10 -22.53 -7.53 -0.33
C VAL A 10 -21.15 -6.96 -0.59
N GLN A 11 -20.27 -7.77 -1.18
CA GLN A 11 -19.11 -7.21 -1.84
C GLN A 11 -19.70 -6.37 -2.96
N ASP A 12 -19.83 -5.07 -2.71
CA ASP A 12 -20.47 -4.14 -3.63
C ASP A 12 -19.80 -4.30 -4.99
N GLU A 13 -20.60 -4.69 -5.97
CA GLU A 13 -20.16 -4.75 -7.36
C GLU A 13 -20.05 -3.31 -7.86
N THR A 14 -18.84 -2.92 -8.26
CA THR A 14 -18.59 -1.64 -8.91
C THR A 14 -18.71 -1.85 -10.40
N THR A 15 -19.89 -1.57 -10.96
CA THR A 15 -20.08 -1.56 -12.41
C THR A 15 -19.49 -0.26 -13.00
N PHE A 16 -18.78 -0.37 -14.12
CA PHE A 16 -18.28 0.81 -14.83
C PHE A 16 -19.39 1.43 -15.67
N ASP A 17 -19.46 2.76 -15.70
CA ASP A 17 -20.40 3.50 -16.58
C ASP A 17 -20.26 3.10 -18.05
N ALA A 18 -19.03 2.76 -18.47
CA ALA A 18 -18.73 2.23 -19.79
C ALA A 18 -17.84 0.99 -19.69
N PRO A 19 -18.34 -0.21 -20.03
CA PRO A 19 -17.54 -1.42 -20.11
C PRO A 19 -16.37 -1.26 -21.09
N ARG A 20 -15.17 -1.72 -20.68
CA ARG A 20 -13.96 -1.62 -21.50
C ARG A 20 -13.79 -2.88 -22.34
N LEU A 21 -13.66 -2.73 -23.65
CA LEU A 21 -13.37 -3.86 -24.54
C LEU A 21 -11.95 -4.38 -24.27
N LEU A 22 -11.81 -5.64 -23.85
CA LEU A 22 -10.52 -6.30 -23.64
C LEU A 22 -10.03 -7.00 -24.89
N ALA A 23 -10.91 -7.76 -25.55
CA ALA A 23 -10.53 -8.54 -26.72
C ALA A 23 -11.70 -8.72 -27.68
N ARG A 24 -11.39 -8.71 -28.98
CA ARG A 24 -12.27 -9.06 -30.10
C ARG A 24 -11.43 -9.47 -31.31
N GLY A 25 -12.07 -10.07 -32.31
CA GLY A 25 -11.46 -10.38 -33.60
C GLY A 25 -11.13 -11.86 -33.77
N PRO A 26 -10.38 -12.22 -34.83
CA PRO A 26 -10.21 -13.60 -35.28
C PRO A 26 -9.67 -14.57 -34.22
N ALA A 27 -8.87 -14.08 -33.26
CA ALA A 27 -8.34 -14.91 -32.18
C ALA A 27 -9.43 -15.48 -31.24
N LEU A 28 -10.58 -14.82 -31.17
CA LEU A 28 -11.74 -15.22 -30.36
C LEU A 28 -12.79 -15.97 -31.18
N GLU A 29 -12.55 -16.17 -32.48
CA GLU A 29 -13.46 -16.92 -33.34
C GLU A 29 -13.36 -18.43 -33.05
N ARG A 30 -14.51 -19.09 -33.06
CA ARG A 30 -14.62 -20.54 -32.85
C ARG A 30 -15.66 -21.08 -33.81
N THR A 31 -15.37 -22.23 -34.43
CA THR A 31 -16.36 -22.93 -35.24
C THR A 31 -17.11 -23.92 -34.36
N ALA A 32 -18.44 -23.83 -34.37
CA ALA A 32 -19.30 -24.82 -33.73
C ALA A 32 -19.05 -26.22 -34.32
N PRO A 33 -19.18 -27.30 -33.53
CA PRO A 33 -18.91 -28.64 -34.02
C PRO A 33 -19.89 -29.00 -35.14
N SER A 34 -19.46 -29.85 -36.07
CA SER A 34 -20.36 -30.39 -37.11
C SER A 34 -21.36 -31.40 -36.55
N SER A 35 -21.11 -31.95 -35.36
CA SER A 35 -22.00 -32.86 -34.64
C SER A 35 -21.81 -32.76 -33.13
N SER A 36 -22.91 -32.84 -32.37
CA SER A 36 -22.90 -32.84 -30.90
C SER A 36 -22.61 -34.21 -30.26
N LEU A 37 -22.42 -35.27 -31.06
CA LEU A 37 -22.18 -36.64 -30.54
C LEU A 37 -20.97 -36.73 -29.60
N ALA A 38 -19.87 -36.04 -29.92
CA ALA A 38 -18.68 -36.04 -29.10
C ALA A 38 -18.95 -35.43 -27.72
N TYR A 39 -19.67 -34.31 -27.67
CA TYR A 39 -20.04 -33.65 -26.42
C TYR A 39 -21.05 -34.48 -25.63
N SER A 40 -22.06 -35.08 -26.27
CA SER A 40 -23.00 -35.99 -25.60
C SER A 40 -22.31 -37.17 -24.92
N ARG A 41 -21.30 -37.77 -25.58
CA ARG A 41 -20.52 -38.86 -25.00
C ARG A 41 -19.69 -38.41 -23.79
N ALA A 42 -19.08 -37.23 -23.87
CA ALA A 42 -18.22 -36.71 -22.81
C ALA A 42 -19.01 -36.20 -21.59
N SER A 43 -20.13 -35.50 -21.82
CA SER A 43 -20.94 -34.89 -20.77
C SER A 43 -22.00 -35.82 -20.18
N GLY A 44 -22.40 -36.87 -20.91
CA GLY A 44 -23.57 -37.69 -20.59
C GLY A 44 -24.90 -37.05 -20.98
N ASP A 45 -24.91 -35.81 -21.50
CA ASP A 45 -26.13 -35.16 -22.00
C ASP A 45 -26.51 -35.74 -23.38
N THR A 46 -27.41 -36.72 -23.33
CA THR A 46 -27.93 -37.44 -24.50
C THR A 46 -29.26 -36.89 -24.99
N ASN A 47 -29.63 -35.64 -24.64
CA ASN A 47 -30.89 -35.05 -25.08
C ASN A 47 -31.02 -35.09 -26.62
N PRO A 48 -32.03 -35.78 -27.17
CA PRO A 48 -32.13 -36.06 -28.61
C PRO A 48 -32.22 -34.83 -29.51
N ILE A 49 -32.59 -33.66 -28.99
CA ILE A 49 -32.65 -32.40 -29.77
C ILE A 49 -31.28 -31.99 -30.33
N HIS A 50 -30.19 -32.54 -29.80
CA HIS A 50 -28.82 -32.25 -30.24
C HIS A 50 -28.28 -33.23 -31.29
N THR A 51 -28.91 -34.40 -31.45
CA THR A 51 -28.37 -35.49 -32.29
C THR A 51 -29.35 -36.06 -33.29
N SER A 52 -30.66 -35.90 -33.07
CA SER A 52 -31.71 -36.46 -33.92
C SER A 52 -32.54 -35.37 -34.60
N THR A 53 -32.55 -35.40 -35.93
CA THR A 53 -33.38 -34.51 -36.75
C THR A 53 -34.87 -34.65 -36.46
N ILE A 54 -35.33 -35.87 -36.14
CA ILE A 54 -36.74 -36.14 -35.83
C ILE A 54 -37.15 -35.41 -34.55
N PHE A 55 -36.36 -35.58 -33.48
CA PHE A 55 -36.66 -34.95 -32.19
C PHE A 55 -36.50 -33.43 -32.22
N ALA A 56 -35.50 -32.91 -32.94
CA ALA A 56 -35.35 -31.48 -33.15
C ALA A 56 -36.61 -30.88 -33.80
N ARG A 57 -37.15 -31.51 -34.86
CA ARG A 57 -38.37 -31.06 -35.53
C ARG A 57 -39.61 -31.15 -34.63
N ILE A 58 -39.73 -32.19 -33.80
CA ILE A 58 -40.81 -32.30 -32.80
C ILE A 58 -40.74 -31.12 -31.81
N ALA A 59 -39.54 -30.69 -31.44
CA ALA A 59 -39.29 -29.51 -30.60
C ALA A 59 -39.38 -28.18 -31.36
N SER A 60 -39.92 -28.17 -32.59
CA SER A 60 -40.02 -26.97 -33.46
C SER A 60 -38.67 -26.32 -33.80
N LEU A 61 -37.58 -27.10 -33.77
CA LEU A 61 -36.26 -26.68 -34.26
C LEU A 61 -36.07 -27.14 -35.71
N PRO A 62 -35.45 -26.34 -36.58
CA PRO A 62 -35.27 -26.69 -37.99
C PRO A 62 -34.30 -27.87 -38.20
N ALA A 63 -33.34 -28.03 -37.29
CA ALA A 63 -32.32 -29.08 -37.29
C ALA A 63 -31.77 -29.27 -35.86
N PRO A 64 -31.00 -30.34 -35.59
CA PRO A 64 -30.32 -30.49 -34.31
C PRO A 64 -29.43 -29.29 -34.00
N ILE A 65 -29.45 -28.82 -32.76
CA ILE A 65 -28.70 -27.65 -32.29
C ILE A 65 -27.52 -28.09 -31.43
N VAL A 66 -26.48 -27.25 -31.35
CA VAL A 66 -25.34 -27.51 -30.45
C VAL A 66 -25.79 -27.41 -28.99
N HIS A 67 -25.23 -28.26 -28.12
CA HIS A 67 -25.47 -28.14 -26.67
C HIS A 67 -25.11 -26.74 -26.17
N GLY A 68 -26.02 -26.09 -25.45
CA GLY A 68 -25.71 -24.80 -24.82
C GLY A 68 -24.50 -24.90 -23.90
N ALA A 69 -24.37 -26.00 -23.16
CA ALA A 69 -23.21 -26.24 -22.29
C ALA A 69 -21.88 -26.34 -23.04
N TRP A 70 -21.89 -26.78 -24.32
CA TRP A 70 -20.70 -26.69 -25.18
C TRP A 70 -20.36 -25.22 -25.47
N THR A 71 -21.35 -24.41 -25.89
CA THR A 71 -21.15 -22.98 -26.16
C THR A 71 -20.67 -22.23 -24.92
N ALA A 72 -21.21 -22.55 -23.74
CA ALA A 72 -20.77 -21.99 -22.47
C ALA A 72 -19.32 -22.39 -22.13
N ALA A 73 -18.94 -23.66 -22.33
CA ALA A 73 -17.57 -24.11 -22.12
C ALA A 73 -16.59 -23.39 -23.07
N THR A 74 -16.97 -23.19 -24.33
CA THR A 74 -16.19 -22.41 -25.31
C THR A 74 -16.03 -20.95 -24.89
N ALA A 75 -17.12 -20.30 -24.46
CA ALA A 75 -17.07 -18.93 -23.97
C ALA A 75 -16.22 -18.78 -22.69
N ARG A 76 -16.34 -19.73 -21.75
CA ARG A 76 -15.48 -19.79 -20.56
C ARG A 76 -14.00 -19.98 -20.91
N SER A 77 -13.69 -20.80 -21.91
CA SER A 77 -12.31 -20.98 -22.39
C SER A 77 -11.72 -19.68 -22.95
N ILE A 78 -12.53 -18.87 -23.66
CA ILE A 78 -12.12 -17.54 -24.12
C ILE A 78 -11.83 -16.62 -22.92
N VAL A 79 -12.69 -16.63 -21.89
CA VAL A 79 -12.43 -15.88 -20.65
C VAL A 79 -11.12 -16.32 -19.99
N ALA A 80 -10.86 -17.62 -19.89
CA ALA A 80 -9.62 -18.12 -19.29
C ALA A 80 -8.38 -17.69 -20.09
N GLN A 81 -8.44 -17.83 -21.42
CA GLN A 81 -7.32 -17.53 -22.30
C GLN A 81 -7.00 -16.03 -22.36
N PHE A 82 -8.03 -15.19 -22.54
CA PHE A 82 -7.86 -13.76 -22.83
C PHE A 82 -8.19 -12.84 -21.65
N GLY A 83 -8.99 -13.31 -20.69
CA GLY A 83 -9.36 -12.57 -19.49
C GLY A 83 -8.56 -12.94 -18.25
N ALA A 84 -7.93 -14.12 -18.24
CA ALA A 84 -7.16 -14.65 -17.11
C ALA A 84 -5.72 -15.03 -17.49
N ASP A 85 -5.21 -14.54 -18.62
CA ASP A 85 -3.83 -14.77 -19.09
C ASP A 85 -3.46 -16.26 -19.17
N SER A 86 -4.43 -17.11 -19.54
CA SER A 86 -4.33 -18.59 -19.57
C SER A 86 -4.12 -19.26 -18.21
N GLU A 87 -4.27 -18.53 -17.10
CA GLU A 87 -4.26 -19.08 -15.75
C GLU A 87 -5.70 -19.45 -15.32
N GLU A 88 -6.13 -20.67 -15.62
CA GLU A 88 -7.51 -21.11 -15.36
C GLU A 88 -7.95 -20.95 -13.89
N GLY A 89 -7.02 -21.09 -12.94
CA GLY A 89 -7.28 -20.94 -11.51
C GLY A 89 -7.72 -19.53 -11.08
N ARG A 90 -7.54 -18.52 -11.94
CA ARG A 90 -8.00 -17.15 -11.70
C ARG A 90 -9.48 -16.96 -12.06
N VAL A 91 -10.08 -17.81 -12.90
CA VAL A 91 -11.53 -17.75 -13.17
C VAL A 91 -12.28 -18.37 -11.99
N ARG A 92 -12.81 -17.52 -11.11
CA ARG A 92 -13.45 -17.93 -9.84
C ARG A 92 -14.88 -18.39 -10.04
N SER A 93 -15.60 -17.72 -10.93
CA SER A 93 -16.99 -18.05 -11.25
C SER A 93 -17.26 -17.76 -12.73
N PHE A 94 -18.23 -18.48 -13.29
CA PHE A 94 -18.71 -18.28 -14.64
C PHE A 94 -20.20 -18.62 -14.70
N SER A 95 -21.01 -17.69 -15.19
CA SER A 95 -22.43 -17.87 -15.48
C SER A 95 -22.70 -17.57 -16.95
N ALA A 96 -23.70 -18.22 -17.53
CA ALA A 96 -24.07 -18.02 -18.92
C ALA A 96 -25.59 -17.96 -19.10
N SER A 97 -26.04 -17.04 -19.94
CA SER A 97 -27.41 -16.96 -20.44
C SER A 97 -27.42 -17.39 -21.91
N PHE A 98 -28.23 -18.39 -22.22
CA PHE A 98 -28.45 -18.88 -23.59
C PHE A 98 -29.60 -18.10 -24.21
N LEU A 99 -29.30 -17.32 -25.25
CA LEU A 99 -30.23 -16.35 -25.84
C LEU A 99 -30.83 -16.85 -27.16
N ALA A 100 -30.08 -17.68 -27.89
CA ALA A 100 -30.54 -18.30 -29.13
C ALA A 100 -29.81 -19.64 -29.37
N PRO A 101 -30.42 -20.59 -30.08
CA PRO A 101 -29.77 -21.85 -30.43
C PRO A 101 -28.61 -21.66 -31.40
N VAL A 102 -27.55 -22.45 -31.22
CA VAL A 102 -26.38 -22.45 -32.12
C VAL A 102 -26.48 -23.59 -33.13
N ARG A 103 -26.25 -23.26 -34.41
CA ARG A 103 -26.22 -24.24 -35.50
C ARG A 103 -24.89 -24.99 -35.52
N HIS A 104 -24.94 -26.26 -35.87
CA HIS A 104 -23.74 -27.05 -36.12
C HIS A 104 -22.93 -26.43 -37.26
N GLY A 105 -21.60 -26.38 -37.12
CA GLY A 105 -20.69 -25.80 -38.11
C GLY A 105 -20.69 -24.27 -38.22
N ALA A 106 -21.53 -23.55 -37.45
CA ALA A 106 -21.59 -22.10 -37.51
C ALA A 106 -20.31 -21.43 -36.97
N LEU A 107 -19.94 -20.29 -37.55
CA LEU A 107 -18.86 -19.44 -37.04
C LEU A 107 -19.38 -18.61 -35.86
N LEU A 108 -18.69 -18.69 -34.73
CA LEU A 108 -18.96 -17.93 -33.52
C LEU A 108 -17.91 -16.85 -33.33
N ARG A 109 -18.35 -15.60 -33.23
CA ARG A 109 -17.53 -14.42 -32.90
C ARG A 109 -17.80 -14.00 -31.47
N SER A 110 -16.76 -13.99 -30.65
CA SER A 110 -16.87 -13.52 -29.28
C SER A 110 -16.17 -12.18 -29.05
N SER A 111 -16.75 -11.37 -28.18
CA SER A 111 -16.10 -10.20 -27.59
C SER A 111 -15.99 -10.39 -26.08
N LEU A 112 -14.93 -9.83 -25.49
CA LEU A 112 -14.70 -9.85 -24.05
C LEU A 112 -14.64 -8.43 -23.54
N LEU A 113 -15.48 -8.09 -22.58
CA LEU A 113 -15.59 -6.78 -21.96
C LEU A 113 -15.25 -6.86 -20.47
N HIS A 114 -14.53 -5.88 -19.96
CA HIS A 114 -14.37 -5.63 -18.52
C HIS A 114 -15.46 -4.66 -18.08
N SER A 115 -16.43 -5.18 -17.34
CA SER A 115 -17.66 -4.48 -16.98
C SER A 115 -17.66 -3.87 -15.57
N GLY A 116 -16.76 -4.31 -14.70
CA GLY A 116 -16.70 -3.83 -13.33
C GLY A 116 -15.74 -4.64 -12.46
N MET A 117 -15.77 -4.35 -11.16
CA MET A 117 -15.00 -5.05 -10.13
C MET A 117 -15.93 -5.63 -9.07
N ARG A 118 -15.54 -6.75 -8.47
CA ARG A 118 -16.21 -7.35 -7.31
C ARG A 118 -15.18 -8.02 -6.42
N GLY A 119 -15.01 -7.52 -5.19
CA GLY A 119 -14.09 -8.11 -4.21
C GLY A 119 -12.66 -8.28 -4.74
N GLY A 120 -12.14 -7.29 -5.48
CA GLY A 120 -10.82 -7.34 -6.12
C GLY A 120 -10.70 -8.26 -7.32
N SER A 121 -11.79 -8.85 -7.79
CA SER A 121 -11.86 -9.60 -9.05
C SER A 121 -12.48 -8.75 -10.15
N ARG A 122 -12.00 -8.91 -11.38
CA ARG A 122 -12.59 -8.32 -12.58
C ARG A 122 -13.88 -9.05 -12.92
N VAL A 123 -14.94 -8.29 -13.17
CA VAL A 123 -16.19 -8.81 -13.73
C VAL A 123 -16.11 -8.68 -15.24
N LEU A 124 -15.89 -9.82 -15.91
CA LEU A 124 -15.77 -9.91 -17.35
C LEU A 124 -17.08 -10.40 -17.97
N VAL A 125 -17.50 -9.78 -19.07
CA VAL A 125 -18.65 -10.20 -19.86
C VAL A 125 -18.15 -10.70 -21.20
N VAL A 126 -18.51 -11.93 -21.54
CA VAL A 126 -18.27 -12.51 -22.86
C VAL A 126 -19.59 -12.52 -23.64
N GLU A 127 -19.59 -11.90 -24.81
CA GLU A 127 -20.73 -11.96 -25.72
C GLU A 127 -20.34 -12.79 -26.93
N THR A 128 -21.06 -13.87 -27.19
CA THR A 128 -20.83 -14.74 -28.35
C THR A 128 -21.97 -14.58 -29.34
N ARG A 129 -21.62 -14.23 -30.57
CA ARG A 129 -22.52 -14.06 -31.70
C ARG A 129 -22.29 -15.15 -32.74
N GLN A 130 -23.36 -15.72 -33.26
CA GLN A 130 -23.32 -16.60 -34.42
C GLN A 130 -23.38 -15.74 -35.69
N VAL A 131 -22.48 -16.00 -36.64
CA VAL A 131 -22.56 -15.43 -37.98
C VAL A 131 -23.59 -16.22 -38.80
N GLU A 132 -24.58 -15.52 -39.33
CA GLU A 132 -25.63 -16.10 -40.15
C GLU A 132 -25.24 -16.19 -41.63
N GLU A 133 -26.00 -16.99 -42.39
CA GLU A 133 -25.72 -17.22 -43.82
C GLU A 133 -25.85 -15.96 -44.68
N ASP A 134 -26.69 -15.01 -44.24
CA ASP A 134 -26.87 -13.70 -44.87
C ASP A 134 -25.80 -12.66 -44.44
N GLY A 135 -24.83 -13.07 -43.62
CA GLY A 135 -23.80 -12.20 -43.06
C GLY A 135 -24.22 -11.42 -41.82
N GLY A 136 -25.46 -11.60 -41.35
CA GLY A 136 -25.95 -11.05 -40.08
C GLY A 136 -25.28 -11.72 -38.87
N GLU A 137 -25.47 -11.14 -37.68
CA GLU A 137 -24.95 -11.70 -36.43
C GLU A 137 -26.03 -11.78 -35.34
N THR A 138 -26.30 -12.99 -34.86
CA THR A 138 -27.26 -13.25 -33.77
C THR A 138 -26.52 -13.43 -32.46
N LEU A 139 -26.89 -12.70 -31.41
CA LEU A 139 -26.35 -12.93 -30.06
C LEU A 139 -26.89 -14.25 -29.51
N VAL A 140 -26.02 -15.24 -29.32
CA VAL A 140 -26.40 -16.60 -28.90
C VAL A 140 -26.11 -16.86 -27.43
N LEU A 141 -25.08 -16.23 -26.88
CA LEU A 141 -24.70 -16.40 -25.49
C LEU A 141 -24.17 -15.09 -24.90
N ARG A 142 -24.58 -14.81 -23.66
CA ARG A 142 -23.95 -13.80 -22.81
C ARG A 142 -23.45 -14.47 -21.54
N GLY A 143 -22.14 -14.50 -21.34
CA GLY A 143 -21.48 -15.04 -20.16
C GLY A 143 -20.97 -13.93 -19.26
N THR A 144 -20.98 -14.15 -17.95
CA THR A 144 -20.35 -13.28 -16.95
C THR A 144 -19.39 -14.11 -16.11
N ALA A 145 -18.19 -13.59 -15.89
CA ALA A 145 -17.14 -14.27 -15.16
C ALA A 145 -16.49 -13.35 -14.13
N GLU A 146 -16.18 -13.87 -12.97
CA GLU A 146 -15.28 -13.21 -12.02
C GLU A 146 -13.89 -13.77 -12.20
N VAL A 147 -12.94 -12.90 -12.53
CA VAL A 147 -11.55 -13.26 -12.74
C VAL A 147 -10.69 -12.53 -11.71
N ALA A 148 -10.03 -13.29 -10.84
CA ALA A 148 -9.11 -12.75 -9.86
C ALA A 148 -7.98 -11.96 -10.54
N GLU A 149 -7.58 -10.83 -9.93
CA GLU A 149 -6.38 -10.11 -10.33
C GLU A 149 -5.11 -10.97 -10.12
N PRO A 150 -3.98 -10.65 -10.78
CA PRO A 150 -2.69 -11.26 -10.49
C PRO A 150 -2.34 -11.15 -9.00
N ARG A 151 -1.44 -12.02 -8.54
CA ARG A 151 -0.95 -11.98 -7.16
C ARG A 151 -0.39 -10.59 -6.87
N THR A 152 -1.06 -9.88 -5.98
CA THR A 152 -0.77 -8.49 -5.63
C THR A 152 -0.28 -8.44 -4.18
N ALA A 153 0.60 -7.48 -3.87
CA ALA A 153 0.97 -7.14 -2.50
C ALA A 153 0.94 -5.62 -2.36
N PHE A 154 0.50 -5.13 -1.19
CA PHE A 154 0.52 -3.69 -0.89
C PHE A 154 1.71 -3.35 -0.02
N VAL A 155 2.51 -2.39 -0.48
CA VAL A 155 3.62 -1.83 0.29
C VAL A 155 3.33 -0.37 0.64
N PHE A 156 3.43 -0.04 1.92
CA PHE A 156 3.16 1.29 2.45
C PHE A 156 4.46 2.03 2.69
N THR A 157 4.48 3.31 2.31
CA THR A 157 5.69 4.14 2.31
C THR A 157 6.03 4.60 3.72
N GLY A 158 7.33 4.87 3.94
CA GLY A 158 7.80 5.49 5.18
C GLY A 158 7.70 7.01 5.15
N GLN A 159 8.27 7.64 6.17
CA GLN A 159 8.49 9.08 6.18
C GLN A 159 9.50 9.50 5.09
N GLY A 160 9.30 10.67 4.49
CA GLY A 160 10.23 11.28 3.52
C GLY A 160 9.56 11.79 2.24
N SER A 161 8.36 11.31 1.92
CA SER A 161 7.60 11.65 0.70
C SER A 161 6.51 12.72 0.93
N GLN A 162 6.49 13.35 2.11
CA GLN A 162 5.47 14.33 2.46
C GLN A 162 5.50 15.56 1.55
N SER A 163 4.32 16.05 1.19
CA SER A 163 4.16 17.26 0.39
C SER A 163 2.88 18.00 0.76
N THR A 164 2.89 19.33 0.64
CA THR A 164 1.71 20.15 0.88
C THR A 164 0.59 19.76 -0.07
N GLY A 165 -0.61 19.55 0.46
CA GLY A 165 -1.78 19.15 -0.33
C GLY A 165 -1.84 17.66 -0.67
N MET A 166 -0.93 16.82 -0.18
CA MET A 166 -0.97 15.38 -0.47
C MET A 166 -2.33 14.75 -0.11
N GLY A 167 -2.85 13.94 -1.03
CA GLY A 167 -4.14 13.26 -0.86
C GLY A 167 -5.38 14.17 -0.89
N MET A 168 -5.24 15.48 -1.08
CA MET A 168 -6.40 16.40 -1.04
C MET A 168 -7.29 16.30 -2.28
N GLU A 169 -6.73 16.01 -3.46
CA GLU A 169 -7.56 15.71 -4.63
C GLU A 169 -8.44 14.46 -4.39
N LEU A 170 -7.85 13.42 -3.81
CA LEU A 170 -8.58 12.20 -3.47
C LEU A 170 -9.64 12.47 -2.38
N PHE A 171 -9.31 13.29 -1.37
CA PHE A 171 -10.26 13.75 -0.36
C PHE A 171 -11.50 14.43 -0.98
N GLU A 172 -11.33 15.19 -2.05
CA GLU A 172 -12.44 15.86 -2.72
C GLU A 172 -13.30 14.87 -3.52
N ARG A 173 -12.67 13.98 -4.29
CA ARG A 173 -13.36 13.07 -5.21
C ARG A 173 -13.96 11.83 -4.54
N SER A 174 -13.31 11.28 -3.52
CA SER A 174 -13.69 10.00 -2.91
C SER A 174 -14.37 10.18 -1.54
N PRO A 175 -15.65 9.77 -1.39
CA PRO A 175 -16.32 9.76 -0.09
C PRO A 175 -15.62 8.89 0.96
N ALA A 176 -15.07 7.73 0.54
CA ALA A 176 -14.37 6.81 1.43
C ALA A 176 -13.06 7.41 1.95
N ALA A 177 -12.26 8.01 1.07
CA ALA A 177 -11.04 8.71 1.46
C ALA A 177 -11.35 9.92 2.38
N ARG A 178 -12.39 10.70 2.04
CA ARG A 178 -12.83 11.84 2.84
C ARG A 178 -13.23 11.44 4.25
N ALA A 179 -13.95 10.33 4.40
CA ALA A 179 -14.39 9.84 5.71
C ALA A 179 -13.19 9.56 6.64
N VAL A 180 -12.12 8.94 6.13
CA VAL A 180 -10.88 8.69 6.88
C VAL A 180 -10.27 9.98 7.43
N TRP A 181 -10.12 10.98 6.57
CA TRP A 181 -9.56 12.27 6.96
C TRP A 181 -10.43 13.00 7.99
N LEU A 182 -11.74 13.04 7.77
CA LEU A 182 -12.67 13.74 8.68
C LEU A 182 -12.76 13.07 10.05
N GLU A 183 -12.72 11.74 10.10
CA GLU A 183 -12.68 10.97 11.36
C GLU A 183 -11.44 11.35 12.19
N ALA A 184 -10.25 11.28 11.57
CA ALA A 184 -9.00 11.60 12.23
C ALA A 184 -8.91 13.08 12.63
N ASP A 185 -9.30 13.98 11.73
CA ASP A 185 -9.26 15.43 11.97
C ASP A 185 -10.17 15.84 13.12
N SER A 186 -11.39 15.28 13.16
CA SER A 186 -12.33 15.50 14.28
C SER A 186 -11.72 15.02 15.61
N HIS A 187 -11.12 13.82 15.64
CA HIS A 187 -10.46 13.29 16.84
C HIS A 187 -9.31 14.17 17.31
N LEU A 188 -8.41 14.54 16.40
CA LEU A 188 -7.25 15.38 16.73
C LEU A 188 -7.65 16.79 17.17
N ARG A 189 -8.70 17.38 16.57
CA ARG A 189 -9.25 18.68 17.01
C ARG A 189 -9.82 18.59 18.42
N GLN A 190 -10.57 17.55 18.72
CA GLN A 190 -11.19 17.38 20.04
C GLN A 190 -10.15 17.10 21.13
N LYS A 191 -9.16 16.26 20.83
CA LYS A 191 -8.19 15.77 21.82
C LYS A 191 -6.96 16.67 21.97
N PHE A 192 -6.46 17.21 20.86
CA PHE A 192 -5.22 17.98 20.80
C PHE A 192 -5.39 19.40 20.23
N GLY A 193 -6.60 19.79 19.82
CA GLY A 193 -6.89 21.19 19.48
C GLY A 193 -6.29 21.67 18.16
N PHE A 194 -5.90 20.77 17.26
CA PHE A 194 -5.41 21.12 15.93
C PHE A 194 -6.06 20.29 14.82
N SER A 195 -6.03 20.83 13.61
CA SER A 195 -6.57 20.22 12.40
C SER A 195 -5.44 19.69 11.54
N ILE A 196 -5.39 18.37 11.34
CA ILE A 196 -4.39 17.75 10.48
C ILE A 196 -4.64 18.08 9.01
N ILE A 197 -5.91 18.24 8.61
CA ILE A 197 -6.27 18.65 7.25
C ILE A 197 -5.70 20.05 6.96
N ASP A 198 -5.80 20.97 7.92
CA ASP A 198 -5.26 22.32 7.76
C ASP A 198 -3.73 22.33 7.68
N VAL A 199 -3.06 21.50 8.48
CA VAL A 199 -1.60 21.34 8.40
C VAL A 199 -1.19 20.81 7.03
N VAL A 200 -1.87 19.80 6.49
CA VAL A 200 -1.57 19.25 5.16
C VAL A 200 -1.83 20.25 4.04
N ARG A 201 -2.95 20.99 4.09
CA ARG A 201 -3.33 21.94 3.03
C ARG A 201 -2.46 23.19 3.00
N ARG A 202 -2.11 23.72 4.17
CA ARG A 202 -1.51 25.06 4.30
C ARG A 202 -0.05 25.05 4.73
N ASN A 203 0.43 23.93 5.28
CA ASN A 203 1.77 23.78 5.85
C ASN A 203 2.23 25.03 6.66
N PRO A 204 1.46 25.45 7.68
CA PRO A 204 1.75 26.68 8.40
C PRO A 204 3.09 26.56 9.16
N PRO A 205 3.88 27.64 9.31
CA PRO A 205 5.15 27.60 10.05
C PRO A 205 4.95 27.51 11.58
N GLN A 206 3.76 27.84 12.06
CA GLN A 206 3.40 27.79 13.47
C GLN A 206 1.93 27.43 13.65
N LEU A 207 1.61 26.78 14.77
CA LEU A 207 0.25 26.45 15.16
C LEU A 207 0.10 26.61 16.67
N THR A 208 -0.86 27.42 17.09
CA THR A 208 -1.14 27.65 18.51
C THR A 208 -2.41 26.92 18.91
N VAL A 209 -2.28 26.03 19.89
CA VAL A 209 -3.40 25.36 20.56
C VAL A 209 -3.79 26.19 21.77
N HIS A 210 -5.09 26.50 21.90
CA HIS A 210 -5.62 27.30 23.01
C HIS A 210 -6.42 26.43 23.98
N PHE A 211 -6.08 26.50 25.27
CA PHE A 211 -6.68 25.71 26.35
C PHE A 211 -7.82 26.45 27.06
N GLY A 212 -8.72 27.08 26.28
CA GLY A 212 -9.86 27.85 26.79
C GLY A 212 -11.08 27.00 27.17
N GLY A 213 -11.78 27.40 28.24
CA GLY A 213 -13.03 26.76 28.67
C GLY A 213 -12.88 25.31 29.16
N VAL A 214 -14.00 24.61 29.27
CA VAL A 214 -14.05 23.22 29.78
C VAL A 214 -13.32 22.25 28.83
N ALA A 215 -13.56 22.39 27.52
CA ALA A 215 -12.90 21.57 26.50
C ALA A 215 -11.39 21.80 26.46
N GLY A 216 -10.94 23.06 26.54
CA GLY A 216 -9.51 23.40 26.59
C GLY A 216 -8.80 22.88 27.84
N ALA A 217 -9.48 22.84 28.98
CA ALA A 217 -8.94 22.22 30.18
C ALA A 217 -8.74 20.71 30.03
N ALA A 218 -9.65 20.03 29.31
CA ALA A 218 -9.49 18.60 28.98
C ALA A 218 -8.32 18.36 28.00
N MET A 219 -8.23 19.16 26.93
CA MET A 219 -7.08 19.10 26.00
C MET A 219 -5.76 19.30 26.75
N ARG A 220 -5.67 20.31 27.62
CA ARG A 220 -4.46 20.57 28.41
C ARG A 220 -4.05 19.38 29.28
N ARG A 221 -5.01 18.66 29.87
CA ARG A 221 -4.72 17.43 30.61
C ARG A 221 -4.09 16.37 29.70
N ASN A 222 -4.62 16.18 28.50
CA ASN A 222 -4.05 15.23 27.54
C ASN A 222 -2.57 15.56 27.25
N TYR A 223 -2.23 16.83 27.02
CA TYR A 223 -0.84 17.27 26.83
C TYR A 223 0.06 17.02 28.05
N MET A 224 -0.47 17.23 29.26
CA MET A 224 0.28 17.02 30.50
C MET A 224 0.47 15.52 30.85
N GLU A 225 -0.47 14.67 30.41
CA GLU A 225 -0.43 13.22 30.63
C GLU A 225 0.49 12.50 29.66
N MET A 226 0.78 13.10 28.50
CA MET A 226 1.76 12.60 27.55
C MET A 226 3.17 12.63 28.16
N LYS A 227 3.70 11.44 28.46
CA LYS A 227 5.04 11.22 29.00
C LYS A 227 5.86 10.33 28.08
N TYR A 228 7.16 10.25 28.25
CA TYR A 228 8.01 9.25 27.61
C TYR A 228 8.94 8.65 28.65
N GLU A 229 9.40 7.44 28.39
CA GLU A 229 10.34 6.73 29.25
C GLU A 229 11.75 6.99 28.77
N ARG A 230 12.63 7.36 29.71
CA ARG A 230 14.07 7.45 29.49
C ARG A 230 14.74 6.58 30.55
N VAL A 231 15.61 5.69 30.11
CA VAL A 231 16.48 4.93 31.01
C VAL A 231 17.75 5.76 31.22
N ASP A 232 18.14 6.01 32.47
CA ASP A 232 19.41 6.66 32.78
C ASP A 232 20.59 5.67 32.77
N GLY A 233 21.81 6.17 32.99
CA GLY A 233 23.03 5.36 32.96
C GLY A 233 23.07 4.25 34.04
N ASP A 234 22.26 4.37 35.09
CA ASP A 234 22.14 3.39 36.17
C ASP A 234 21.01 2.36 35.91
N GLY A 235 20.34 2.45 34.76
CA GLY A 235 19.26 1.54 34.38
C GLY A 235 17.89 1.89 34.99
N VAL A 236 17.74 3.06 35.61
CA VAL A 236 16.47 3.49 36.22
C VAL A 236 15.57 4.11 35.17
N ILE A 237 14.32 3.64 35.10
CA ILE A 237 13.30 4.16 34.19
C ILE A 237 12.73 5.47 34.77
N GLN A 238 12.90 6.56 34.04
CA GLN A 238 12.33 7.86 34.35
C GLN A 238 11.17 8.17 33.40
N HIS A 239 10.02 8.59 33.96
CA HIS A 239 8.88 9.04 33.17
C HIS A 239 8.89 10.58 33.06
N LEU A 240 9.27 11.09 31.90
CA LEU A 240 9.44 12.53 31.64
C LEU A 240 8.26 13.06 30.80
N PRO A 241 7.80 14.31 31.02
CA PRO A 241 6.72 14.89 30.21
C PRO A 241 7.17 15.16 28.78
N LEU A 242 6.32 14.84 27.79
CA LEU A 242 6.56 15.21 26.38
C LEU A 242 6.45 16.72 26.15
N PHE A 243 5.65 17.41 26.98
CA PHE A 243 5.43 18.85 26.92
C PHE A 243 5.78 19.51 28.26
N PRO A 244 7.07 19.64 28.62
CA PRO A 244 7.49 20.14 29.95
C PRO A 244 7.03 21.57 30.24
N THR A 245 6.75 22.38 29.21
CA THR A 245 6.28 23.77 29.33
C THR A 245 4.76 23.88 29.47
N VAL A 246 4.00 22.78 29.29
CA VAL A 246 2.55 22.76 29.47
C VAL A 246 2.23 22.38 30.91
N THR A 247 1.68 23.33 31.67
CA THR A 247 1.33 23.18 33.08
C THR A 247 -0.16 23.40 33.30
N ALA A 248 -0.66 23.17 34.52
CA ALA A 248 -2.06 23.43 34.87
C ALA A 248 -2.50 24.89 34.63
N ARG A 249 -1.56 25.84 34.57
CA ARG A 249 -1.81 27.28 34.34
C ARG A 249 -1.64 27.71 32.88
N SER A 250 -1.11 26.85 32.02
CA SER A 250 -0.87 27.19 30.61
C SER A 250 -2.20 27.47 29.90
N ARG A 251 -2.27 28.61 29.19
CA ARG A 251 -3.44 29.02 28.41
C ARG A 251 -3.37 28.60 26.95
N SER A 252 -2.16 28.33 26.46
CA SER A 252 -1.90 27.89 25.09
C SER A 252 -0.56 27.18 25.01
N TYR A 253 -0.33 26.52 23.88
CA TYR A 253 0.95 25.95 23.48
C TYR A 253 1.14 26.19 21.98
N THR A 254 2.33 26.58 21.56
CA THR A 254 2.62 26.89 20.14
C THR A 254 3.67 25.92 19.60
N PHE A 255 3.29 25.17 18.56
CA PHE A 255 4.22 24.43 17.73
C PHE A 255 4.88 25.38 16.74
N VAL A 256 6.18 25.24 16.54
CA VAL A 256 6.96 26.06 15.61
C VAL A 256 7.84 25.14 14.76
N ALA A 257 7.78 25.32 13.44
CA ALA A 257 8.70 24.72 12.48
C ALA A 257 8.89 25.72 11.33
N PRO A 258 10.04 26.43 11.24
CA PRO A 258 10.24 27.49 10.25
C PRO A 258 10.00 27.05 8.79
N GLY A 259 10.32 25.80 8.44
CA GLY A 259 10.06 25.20 7.12
C GLY A 259 8.61 24.72 6.91
N GLY A 260 7.73 24.92 7.88
CA GLY A 260 6.34 24.47 7.88
C GLY A 260 6.14 23.21 8.73
N LEU A 261 5.02 23.15 9.46
CA LEU A 261 4.72 22.07 10.40
C LEU A 261 4.57 20.71 9.73
N LEU A 262 4.25 20.63 8.43
CA LEU A 262 4.21 19.36 7.72
C LEU A 262 5.59 18.69 7.60
N SER A 263 6.68 19.44 7.81
CA SER A 263 8.04 18.90 7.90
C SER A 263 8.41 18.39 9.29
N ALA A 264 7.63 18.76 10.32
CA ALA A 264 7.87 18.36 11.69
C ALA A 264 7.29 16.95 11.93
N THR A 265 8.16 16.04 12.38
CA THR A 265 7.90 14.59 12.49
C THR A 265 6.54 14.22 13.08
N GLN A 266 6.12 14.91 14.15
CA GLN A 266 4.83 14.69 14.82
C GLN A 266 3.61 15.00 13.96
N PHE A 267 3.71 15.85 12.95
CA PHE A 267 2.62 16.13 12.01
C PHE A 267 2.80 15.38 10.69
N THR A 268 4.04 15.19 10.24
CA THR A 268 4.35 14.41 9.03
C THR A 268 3.83 12.98 9.14
N GLN A 269 4.05 12.34 10.29
CA GLN A 269 3.69 10.94 10.48
C GLN A 269 2.16 10.69 10.40
N PRO A 270 1.31 11.39 11.16
CA PRO A 270 -0.14 11.30 10.98
C PRO A 270 -0.59 11.62 9.57
N ALA A 271 -0.02 12.65 8.94
CA ALA A 271 -0.44 13.06 7.62
C ALA A 271 -0.20 11.97 6.56
N LEU A 272 0.99 11.35 6.55
CA LEU A 272 1.32 10.28 5.61
C LEU A 272 0.43 9.05 5.82
N VAL A 273 0.31 8.60 7.07
CA VAL A 273 -0.49 7.42 7.41
C VAL A 273 -1.97 7.60 7.06
N LEU A 274 -2.51 8.81 7.27
CA LEU A 274 -3.89 9.12 6.89
C LEU A 274 -4.07 9.19 5.37
N MET A 275 -3.10 9.73 4.64
CA MET A 275 -3.12 9.73 3.18
C MET A 275 -3.15 8.30 2.64
N GLU A 276 -2.28 7.43 3.13
CA GLU A 276 -2.17 6.04 2.68
C GLU A 276 -3.42 5.22 3.04
N ARG A 277 -3.95 5.40 4.26
CA ARG A 277 -5.20 4.77 4.68
C ARG A 277 -6.39 5.26 3.84
N ALA A 278 -6.44 6.56 3.52
CA ALA A 278 -7.49 7.12 2.69
C ALA A 278 -7.42 6.60 1.25
N ALA A 279 -6.21 6.45 0.70
CA ALA A 279 -5.99 5.83 -0.61
C ALA A 279 -6.45 4.36 -0.61
N TYR A 280 -6.09 3.58 0.41
CA TYR A 280 -6.55 2.20 0.50
C TYR A 280 -8.07 2.08 0.68
N ALA A 281 -8.69 2.97 1.48
CA ALA A 281 -10.14 3.01 1.64
C ALA A 281 -10.87 3.26 0.31
N ASP A 282 -10.30 4.09 -0.57
CA ASP A 282 -10.81 4.31 -1.92
C ASP A 282 -10.67 3.08 -2.82
N LEU A 283 -9.54 2.37 -2.74
CA LEU A 283 -9.34 1.10 -3.46
C LEU A 283 -10.34 0.02 -3.03
N VAL A 284 -10.68 -0.03 -1.73
CA VAL A 284 -11.71 -0.94 -1.22
C VAL A 284 -13.09 -0.52 -1.72
N ALA A 285 -13.42 0.78 -1.65
CA ALA A 285 -14.72 1.30 -2.08
C ALA A 285 -14.96 1.15 -3.59
N SER A 286 -13.90 1.19 -4.40
CA SER A 286 -13.95 0.92 -5.84
C SER A 286 -13.92 -0.57 -6.20
N GLY A 287 -13.81 -1.46 -5.21
CA GLY A 287 -13.83 -2.91 -5.40
C GLY A 287 -12.54 -3.48 -6.02
N VAL A 288 -11.47 -2.69 -6.13
CA VAL A 288 -10.20 -3.13 -6.75
C VAL A 288 -9.26 -3.81 -5.76
N ALA A 289 -9.40 -3.57 -4.46
CA ALA A 289 -8.57 -4.21 -3.45
C ALA A 289 -9.03 -5.66 -3.18
N PRO A 290 -8.18 -6.67 -3.43
CA PRO A 290 -8.51 -8.06 -3.12
C PRO A 290 -8.64 -8.31 -1.61
N PRO A 291 -9.52 -9.23 -1.18
CA PRO A 291 -9.47 -9.75 0.18
C PRO A 291 -8.17 -10.54 0.40
N ASP A 292 -7.67 -10.55 1.65
CA ASP A 292 -6.56 -11.38 2.10
C ASP A 292 -5.26 -11.22 1.29
N VAL A 293 -4.90 -9.96 1.02
CA VAL A 293 -3.70 -9.58 0.29
C VAL A 293 -2.47 -9.49 1.22
N PRO A 294 -1.30 -10.01 0.82
CA PRO A 294 -0.05 -9.74 1.53
C PRO A 294 0.24 -8.24 1.60
N PHE A 295 0.71 -7.78 2.75
CA PHE A 295 1.06 -6.38 2.95
C PHE A 295 2.28 -6.21 3.81
N ALA A 296 2.99 -5.11 3.59
CA ALA A 296 4.10 -4.66 4.41
C ALA A 296 4.14 -3.14 4.43
N GLY A 297 4.81 -2.58 5.41
CA GLY A 297 5.03 -1.13 5.48
C GLY A 297 6.43 -0.81 5.95
N HIS A 298 7.05 0.16 5.30
CA HIS A 298 8.41 0.55 5.66
C HIS A 298 8.39 1.54 6.83
N SER A 299 8.87 1.11 8.01
CA SER A 299 8.93 1.93 9.23
C SER A 299 7.56 2.52 9.60
N LEU A 300 7.29 3.79 9.28
CA LEU A 300 5.99 4.41 9.50
C LEU A 300 4.86 3.68 8.75
N GLY A 301 5.12 3.19 7.54
CA GLY A 301 4.11 2.54 6.72
C GLY A 301 3.53 1.27 7.36
N GLU A 302 4.21 0.67 8.35
CA GLU A 302 3.72 -0.51 9.05
C GLU A 302 2.40 -0.21 9.79
N TYR A 303 2.31 0.97 10.40
CA TYR A 303 1.09 1.45 11.07
C TYR A 303 -0.05 1.65 10.06
N ALA A 304 0.26 2.22 8.90
CA ALA A 304 -0.73 2.41 7.83
C ALA A 304 -1.23 1.06 7.31
N ALA A 305 -0.33 0.11 7.04
CA ALA A 305 -0.67 -1.21 6.52
C ALA A 305 -1.52 -2.02 7.51
N LEU A 306 -1.12 -2.06 8.79
CA LEU A 306 -1.86 -2.74 9.86
C LEU A 306 -3.24 -2.12 10.10
N ALA A 307 -3.36 -0.80 9.99
CA ALA A 307 -4.64 -0.14 10.12
C ALA A 307 -5.54 -0.36 8.89
N ALA A 308 -4.99 -0.20 7.69
CA ALA A 308 -5.73 -0.23 6.43
C ALA A 308 -6.19 -1.65 6.07
N ILE A 309 -5.28 -2.61 6.12
CA ILE A 309 -5.53 -3.99 5.68
C ILE A 309 -5.76 -4.90 6.88
N GLY A 310 -4.87 -4.83 7.88
CA GLY A 310 -4.99 -5.64 9.10
C GLY A 310 -6.17 -5.26 10.00
N LYS A 311 -6.75 -4.06 9.82
CA LYS A 311 -7.86 -3.50 10.61
C LYS A 311 -7.61 -3.53 12.12
N VAL A 312 -6.34 -3.47 12.54
CA VAL A 312 -5.93 -3.59 13.94
C VAL A 312 -6.19 -2.29 14.72
N LEU A 313 -6.03 -1.14 14.05
CA LEU A 313 -6.15 0.18 14.66
C LEU A 313 -7.26 0.99 13.97
N PRO A 314 -8.28 1.46 14.73
CA PRO A 314 -9.23 2.46 14.22
C PRO A 314 -8.52 3.74 13.79
N THR A 315 -9.10 4.49 12.85
CA THR A 315 -8.46 5.68 12.25
C THR A 315 -8.09 6.73 13.30
N ALA A 316 -9.00 7.01 14.24
CA ALA A 316 -8.75 7.94 15.34
C ALA A 316 -7.54 7.54 16.21
N VAL A 317 -7.46 6.26 16.58
CA VAL A 317 -6.37 5.72 17.42
C VAL A 317 -5.06 5.72 16.64
N LEU A 318 -5.10 5.34 15.36
CA LEU A 318 -3.94 5.38 14.46
C LEU A 318 -3.30 6.77 14.45
N ALA A 319 -4.10 7.82 14.20
CA ALA A 319 -3.62 9.19 14.14
C ALA A 319 -2.97 9.64 15.47
N GLU A 320 -3.54 9.22 16.59
CA GLU A 320 -3.00 9.50 17.92
C GLU A 320 -1.68 8.78 18.19
N VAL A 321 -1.61 7.48 17.90
CA VAL A 321 -0.41 6.66 18.13
C VAL A 321 0.76 7.20 17.31
N VAL A 322 0.55 7.54 16.04
CA VAL A 322 1.63 8.04 15.19
C VAL A 322 2.00 9.50 15.49
N PHE A 323 1.07 10.31 16.01
CA PHE A 323 1.40 11.63 16.58
C PHE A 323 2.30 11.48 17.80
N TYR A 324 1.94 10.58 18.72
CA TYR A 324 2.72 10.29 19.92
C TYR A 324 4.09 9.69 19.57
N ARG A 325 4.17 8.79 18.58
CA ARG A 325 5.43 8.26 18.04
C ARG A 325 6.33 9.38 17.54
N GLY A 326 5.81 10.29 16.72
CA GLY A 326 6.58 11.42 16.21
C GLY A 326 7.08 12.35 17.31
N MET A 327 6.25 12.63 18.32
CA MET A 327 6.66 13.41 19.50
C MET A 327 7.76 12.71 20.31
N THR A 328 7.60 11.41 20.56
CA THR A 328 8.57 10.61 21.33
C THR A 328 9.92 10.57 20.64
N MET A 329 9.93 10.36 19.31
CA MET A 329 11.16 10.43 18.52
C MET A 329 11.82 11.81 18.56
N GLN A 330 11.03 12.88 18.63
CA GLN A 330 11.57 14.24 18.66
C GLN A 330 12.29 14.57 19.97
N VAL A 331 11.76 14.09 21.10
CA VAL A 331 12.32 14.35 22.45
C VAL A 331 13.35 13.32 22.91
N ALA A 332 13.42 12.16 22.26
CA ALA A 332 14.34 11.08 22.64
C ALA A 332 15.80 11.49 22.51
N VAL A 333 16.09 12.46 21.64
CA VAL A 333 17.45 12.95 21.41
C VAL A 333 17.61 14.35 22.02
N PRO A 334 18.64 14.58 22.85
CA PRO A 334 18.96 15.91 23.36
C PRO A 334 19.18 16.90 22.22
N ARG A 335 18.71 18.14 22.41
CA ARG A 335 18.87 19.22 21.44
C ARG A 335 19.50 20.44 22.07
N ASP A 336 20.25 21.18 21.28
CA ASP A 336 20.78 22.48 21.68
C ASP A 336 19.70 23.59 21.64
N ALA A 337 20.11 24.83 21.90
CA ALA A 337 19.23 25.99 21.92
C ALA A 337 18.57 26.28 20.57
N ASP A 338 19.20 25.86 19.46
CA ASP A 338 18.71 26.03 18.10
C ASP A 338 17.85 24.83 17.63
N GLY A 339 17.71 23.81 18.48
CA GLY A 339 16.95 22.60 18.18
C GLY A 339 17.72 21.55 17.37
N SER A 340 19.02 21.74 17.18
CA SER A 340 19.91 20.79 16.48
C SER A 340 20.33 19.66 17.42
N SER A 341 20.78 18.55 16.84
CA SER A 341 21.10 17.31 17.54
C SER A 341 22.44 16.77 17.06
N ASP A 342 23.20 16.13 17.96
CA ASP A 342 24.48 15.47 17.64
C ASP A 342 24.32 14.11 16.96
N TYR A 343 23.13 13.83 16.42
CA TYR A 343 22.76 12.57 15.78
C TYR A 343 22.16 12.84 14.42
N GLY A 344 22.38 11.90 13.50
CA GLY A 344 21.88 11.99 12.13
C GLY A 344 21.73 10.61 11.48
N MET A 345 21.45 10.65 10.18
CA MET A 345 21.35 9.46 9.34
C MET A 345 21.93 9.76 7.96
N VAL A 346 22.61 8.79 7.36
CA VAL A 346 23.16 8.89 6.00
C VAL A 346 22.70 7.71 5.15
N ALA A 347 22.35 7.97 3.89
CA ALA A 347 22.11 6.92 2.92
C ALA A 347 23.45 6.44 2.35
N ALA A 348 23.68 5.13 2.41
CA ALA A 348 24.91 4.49 1.94
C ALA A 348 24.62 3.59 0.73
N SER A 349 25.52 3.61 -0.25
CA SER A 349 25.44 2.78 -1.45
C SER A 349 26.72 1.96 -1.64
N PRO A 350 26.74 0.70 -1.18
CA PRO A 350 27.92 -0.17 -1.28
C PRO A 350 28.42 -0.37 -2.72
N ALA A 351 27.51 -0.46 -3.68
CA ALA A 351 27.82 -0.59 -5.11
C ALA A 351 28.72 0.54 -5.64
N ARG A 352 28.64 1.75 -5.06
CA ARG A 352 29.48 2.90 -5.42
C ARG A 352 30.88 2.84 -4.80
N VAL A 353 31.06 2.05 -3.76
CA VAL A 353 32.36 1.86 -3.09
C VAL A 353 33.21 0.88 -3.90
N GLY A 354 32.63 -0.24 -4.33
CA GLY A 354 33.31 -1.21 -5.18
C GLY A 354 32.43 -2.42 -5.50
N ARG A 355 32.69 -3.07 -6.64
CA ARG A 355 31.88 -4.21 -7.13
C ARG A 355 31.84 -5.40 -6.17
N SER A 356 32.92 -5.64 -5.44
CA SER A 356 33.04 -6.74 -4.47
C SER A 356 32.74 -6.33 -3.03
N PHE A 357 32.31 -5.08 -2.79
CA PHE A 357 32.12 -4.56 -1.44
C PHE A 357 30.83 -5.09 -0.80
N GLY A 358 29.69 -4.90 -1.48
CA GLY A 358 28.39 -5.48 -1.09
C GLY A 358 27.92 -5.12 0.32
N GLN A 359 26.93 -5.88 0.81
CA GLN A 359 26.38 -5.72 2.17
C GLN A 359 27.43 -5.97 3.25
N THR A 360 28.13 -7.10 3.17
CA THR A 360 29.11 -7.54 4.18
C THR A 360 30.20 -6.49 4.39
N GLY A 361 30.72 -5.90 3.30
CA GLY A 361 31.73 -4.86 3.42
C GLY A 361 31.22 -3.62 4.17
N LEU A 362 29.96 -3.22 3.96
CA LEU A 362 29.36 -2.10 4.70
C LEU A 362 29.21 -2.44 6.18
N GLU A 363 28.68 -3.62 6.51
CA GLU A 363 28.52 -4.09 7.89
C GLU A 363 29.84 -4.13 8.65
N GLU A 364 30.89 -4.71 8.04
CA GLU A 364 32.23 -4.75 8.62
C GLU A 364 32.81 -3.34 8.84
N THR A 365 32.53 -2.41 7.92
CA THR A 365 33.01 -1.03 8.03
C THR A 365 32.31 -0.28 9.16
N VAL A 366 30.98 -0.41 9.26
CA VAL A 366 30.19 0.19 10.34
C VAL A 366 30.65 -0.37 11.68
N ALA A 367 30.84 -1.69 11.80
CA ALA A 367 31.35 -2.33 13.01
C ALA A 367 32.78 -1.86 13.36
N ALA A 368 33.66 -1.70 12.37
CA ALA A 368 35.01 -1.23 12.59
C ALA A 368 35.07 0.23 13.05
N VAL A 369 34.23 1.11 12.48
CA VAL A 369 34.10 2.52 12.91
C VAL A 369 33.53 2.60 14.32
N GLN A 370 32.45 1.88 14.61
CA GLN A 370 31.88 1.78 15.96
C GLN A 370 32.94 1.37 16.98
N ALA A 371 33.68 0.28 16.71
CA ALA A 371 34.70 -0.23 17.62
C ALA A 371 35.89 0.73 17.79
N ALA A 372 36.30 1.45 16.74
CA ALA A 372 37.35 2.44 16.82
C ALA A 372 36.93 3.64 17.69
N ARG A 373 35.72 4.16 17.47
CA ARG A 373 35.13 5.27 18.23
C ARG A 373 34.96 4.90 19.71
N SER A 374 34.43 3.72 20.04
CA SER A 374 34.28 3.27 21.43
C SER A 374 35.61 3.12 22.18
N ARG A 375 36.75 2.94 21.50
CA ARG A 375 38.08 2.86 22.15
C ARG A 375 38.71 4.22 22.42
N GLN A 376 38.44 5.21 21.56
CA GLN A 376 39.03 6.54 21.64
C GLN A 376 38.20 7.49 22.50
N ASP A 377 36.88 7.32 22.49
CA ASP A 377 35.99 8.13 23.30
C ASP A 377 36.12 7.78 24.78
N ARG A 378 36.43 8.80 25.59
CA ARG A 378 36.49 8.71 27.06
C ARG A 378 35.28 9.39 27.72
N SER A 379 34.29 9.78 26.93
CA SER A 379 33.05 10.38 27.43
C SER A 379 32.18 9.35 28.15
N GLU A 380 31.23 9.84 28.96
CA GLU A 380 30.26 8.99 29.65
C GLU A 380 29.23 8.36 28.69
N THR A 381 29.16 8.83 27.43
CA THR A 381 28.19 8.37 26.43
C THR A 381 28.89 7.60 25.32
N GLU A 382 28.57 6.31 25.19
CA GLU A 382 29.14 5.48 24.12
C GLU A 382 28.74 6.01 22.73
N PRO A 383 29.68 6.14 21.78
CA PRO A 383 29.35 6.51 20.40
C PRO A 383 28.41 5.47 19.79
N LEU A 384 27.57 5.89 18.85
CA LEU A 384 26.54 5.03 18.25
C LEU A 384 26.63 5.12 16.73
N LEU A 385 26.71 3.98 16.06
CA LEU A 385 26.65 3.85 14.62
C LEU A 385 26.07 2.49 14.21
N GLN A 386 24.92 2.49 13.55
CA GLN A 386 24.21 1.26 13.16
C GLN A 386 23.52 1.40 11.81
N ILE A 387 23.48 0.30 11.05
CA ILE A 387 22.63 0.19 9.87
C ILE A 387 21.19 -0.01 10.36
N VAL A 388 20.30 0.93 10.02
CA VAL A 388 18.90 0.94 10.47
C VAL A 388 17.90 0.67 9.36
N ASN A 389 18.32 0.75 8.08
CA ASN A 389 17.50 0.35 6.95
C ASN A 389 18.30 -0.51 5.96
N PHE A 390 17.80 -1.72 5.73
CA PHE A 390 18.28 -2.66 4.71
C PHE A 390 17.29 -2.62 3.54
N ASN A 391 17.47 -1.67 2.60
CA ASN A 391 16.46 -1.37 1.58
C ASN A 391 16.65 -2.20 0.31
N ILE A 392 17.83 -2.14 -0.30
CA ILE A 392 18.15 -2.84 -1.54
C ILE A 392 19.54 -3.47 -1.39
N ASP A 393 19.60 -4.79 -1.56
CA ASP A 393 20.85 -5.54 -1.46
C ASP A 393 21.92 -4.97 -2.40
N GLY A 394 23.15 -4.83 -1.89
CA GLY A 394 24.27 -4.18 -2.57
C GLY A 394 24.12 -2.68 -2.90
N GLU A 395 22.92 -2.09 -2.88
CA GLU A 395 22.68 -0.77 -3.48
C GLU A 395 22.26 0.32 -2.50
N GLN A 396 21.36 0.06 -1.57
CA GLN A 396 20.75 1.09 -0.74
C GLN A 396 20.57 0.65 0.72
N TYR A 397 21.24 1.37 1.60
CA TYR A 397 21.20 1.20 3.05
C TYR A 397 21.07 2.57 3.72
N VAL A 398 20.62 2.61 4.97
CA VAL A 398 20.67 3.82 5.79
C VAL A 398 21.35 3.52 7.10
N VAL A 399 22.33 4.34 7.45
CA VAL A 399 23.12 4.24 8.69
C VAL A 399 22.74 5.41 9.58
N ALA A 400 22.42 5.15 10.84
CA ALA A 400 22.11 6.14 11.85
C ALA A 400 23.17 6.13 12.96
N GLY A 401 23.44 7.29 13.54
CA GLY A 401 24.46 7.41 14.57
C GLY A 401 24.73 8.83 15.01
N ASP A 402 25.72 8.99 15.89
CA ASP A 402 26.26 10.31 16.20
C ASP A 402 26.99 10.91 14.98
N LEU A 403 26.95 12.23 14.84
CA LEU A 403 27.46 12.93 13.64
C LEU A 403 28.95 12.66 13.39
N VAL A 404 29.75 12.52 14.45
CA VAL A 404 31.19 12.23 14.34
C VAL A 404 31.41 10.83 13.79
N SER A 405 30.68 9.82 14.28
CA SER A 405 30.75 8.46 13.77
C SER A 405 30.25 8.33 12.33
N LEU A 406 29.22 9.09 11.95
CA LEU A 406 28.75 9.17 10.56
C LEU A 406 29.78 9.80 9.63
N GLN A 407 30.44 10.88 10.07
CA GLN A 407 31.51 11.51 9.30
C GLN A 407 32.72 10.58 9.16
N ALA A 408 33.08 9.86 10.22
CA ALA A 408 34.14 8.85 10.18
C ALA A 408 33.81 7.74 9.18
N LEU A 409 32.57 7.23 9.16
CA LEU A 409 32.12 6.26 8.17
C LEU A 409 32.27 6.80 6.74
N THR A 410 31.79 8.01 6.47
CA THR A 410 31.93 8.64 5.14
C THR A 410 33.40 8.74 4.72
N ASN A 411 34.27 9.20 5.62
CA ASN A 411 35.71 9.32 5.37
C ASN A 411 36.36 7.97 5.04
N VAL A 412 36.00 6.89 5.75
CA VAL A 412 36.50 5.54 5.48
C VAL A 412 36.05 5.04 4.10
N LEU A 413 34.77 5.21 3.77
CA LEU A 413 34.23 4.78 2.49
C LEU A 413 34.87 5.56 1.32
N ASP A 414 35.02 6.88 1.46
CA ASP A 414 35.70 7.72 0.47
C ASP A 414 37.18 7.33 0.27
N SER A 415 37.87 7.02 1.37
CA SER A 415 39.25 6.55 1.32
C SER A 415 39.37 5.23 0.55
N ARG A 416 38.45 4.28 0.76
CA ARG A 416 38.42 3.01 0.04
C ARG A 416 38.16 3.18 -1.46
N VAL A 417 37.30 4.13 -1.84
CA VAL A 417 37.09 4.48 -3.25
C VAL A 417 38.36 5.07 -3.88
N ARG A 418 39.04 5.97 -3.16
CA ARG A 418 40.25 6.64 -3.68
C ARG A 418 41.48 5.73 -3.69
N ARG A 419 41.59 4.79 -2.74
CA ARG A 419 42.73 3.88 -2.54
C ARG A 419 42.24 2.45 -2.29
N PRO A 420 41.81 1.72 -3.34
CA PRO A 420 41.23 0.38 -3.19
C PRO A 420 42.21 -0.66 -2.61
N THR A 421 43.51 -0.44 -2.77
CA THR A 421 44.59 -1.33 -2.29
C THR A 421 45.34 -0.77 -1.07
N GLY A 422 44.83 0.30 -0.46
CA GLY A 422 45.44 0.92 0.73
C GLY A 422 45.24 0.08 1.99
N ASP A 423 46.09 0.28 3.00
CA ASP A 423 45.91 -0.34 4.30
C ASP A 423 44.62 0.17 4.98
N ALA A 424 43.66 -0.74 5.13
CA ALA A 424 42.36 -0.45 5.72
C ALA A 424 42.45 -0.01 7.18
N ALA A 425 43.45 -0.46 7.94
CA ALA A 425 43.63 -0.09 9.34
C ALA A 425 44.12 1.36 9.48
N THR A 426 45.12 1.74 8.70
CA THR A 426 45.60 3.14 8.64
C THR A 426 44.49 4.08 8.15
N ALA A 427 43.75 3.70 7.08
CA ALA A 427 42.65 4.50 6.57
C ALA A 427 41.53 4.71 7.59
N LEU A 428 41.22 3.69 8.41
CA LEU A 428 40.26 3.77 9.50
C LEU A 428 40.74 4.74 10.60
N ALA A 429 41.98 4.58 11.06
CA ALA A 429 42.54 5.43 12.11
C ALA A 429 42.58 6.91 11.69
N ASP A 430 43.05 7.20 10.47
CA ASP A 430 43.08 8.56 9.91
C ASP A 430 41.68 9.17 9.78
N ALA A 431 40.71 8.38 9.31
CA ALA A 431 39.34 8.83 9.10
C ALA A 431 38.62 9.17 10.41
N VAL A 432 38.82 8.37 11.46
CA VAL A 432 38.26 8.62 12.79
C VAL A 432 38.91 9.86 13.42
N HIS A 433 40.24 9.96 13.39
CA HIS A 433 40.94 11.14 13.89
C HIS A 433 40.52 12.43 13.19
N ALA A 434 40.34 12.38 11.86
CA ALA A 434 39.90 13.52 11.08
C ALA A 434 38.46 13.94 11.42
N ALA A 435 37.56 12.98 11.64
CA ALA A 435 36.18 13.27 12.03
C ALA A 435 36.11 13.92 13.43
N GLU A 436 36.89 13.43 14.39
CA GLU A 436 36.98 14.04 15.72
C GLU A 436 37.56 15.45 15.69
N ALA A 437 38.61 15.67 14.89
CA ALA A 437 39.24 16.98 14.76
C ALA A 437 38.33 18.01 14.07
N ALA A 438 37.43 17.57 13.18
CA ALA A 438 36.45 18.43 12.54
C ALA A 438 35.38 18.94 13.53
N GLY A 439 35.11 18.20 14.61
CA GLY A 439 34.07 18.56 15.58
C GLY A 439 32.65 18.38 15.01
N ARG A 440 31.69 19.14 15.59
CA ARG A 440 30.28 19.16 15.14
C ARG A 440 30.13 19.80 13.76
#